data_AF-A0A9D4VT59-F1
#
_entry.id   AF-A0A9D4VT59-F1
#
_cell.length_a   1.000
_cell.length_b   1.000
_cell.length_c   1.000
_cell.angle_alpha   90.00
_cell.angle_beta   90.00
_cell.angle_gamma   90.00
#
_symmetry.space_group_name_H-M   'P 1'
#
loop_
_entity.id
_entity.type
_entity.pdbx_description
1 polymer ?
#
loop_
_entity_poly.entity_id
_entity_poly.type
_entity_poly.pdbx_seq_one_letter_code
_entity_poly.pdbx_strand_id
1 'polypeptide(L)'
;MTQALSKTFVLQSKTLKMVFCKDPALVKAEDFFKHIDPGNPVNALGSQVTPVFVDQLFGLNTLGISLARIDFAPKGLNPPHIHPRGTEILTVLEGTLYVGFVTSNQDKNRLFTKVLNKGDVFVFPIGLIHFQLNVGY
;
A
#
# COMPACT_ATOMS: atom_id res chain seq x y z
N MET A 1 -7.72 -24.50 -10.53
CA MET A 1 -6.49 -23.71 -10.77
C MET A 1 -6.59 -22.46 -9.94
N THR A 2 -5.88 -22.42 -8.81
CA THR A 2 -5.83 -21.24 -7.94
C THR A 2 -5.04 -20.18 -8.70
N GLN A 3 -5.68 -19.09 -9.13
CA GLN A 3 -4.99 -17.99 -9.80
C GLN A 3 -3.92 -17.47 -8.82
N ALA A 4 -2.66 -17.37 -9.28
CA ALA A 4 -1.57 -16.84 -8.48
C ALA A 4 -1.87 -15.37 -8.15
N LEU A 5 -2.38 -15.13 -6.95
CA LEU A 5 -2.62 -13.80 -6.43
C LEU A 5 -1.29 -13.26 -5.93
N SER A 6 -0.79 -12.19 -6.54
CA SER A 6 0.32 -11.45 -5.94
C SER A 6 -0.23 -10.65 -4.76
N LYS A 7 0.40 -10.81 -3.60
CA LYS A 7 -0.05 -10.23 -2.32
C LYS A 7 1.03 -9.32 -1.79
N THR A 8 0.63 -8.15 -1.33
CA THR A 8 1.57 -7.14 -0.87
C THR A 8 1.02 -6.40 0.34
N PHE A 9 1.89 -6.09 1.29
CA PHE A 9 1.63 -5.08 2.32
C PHE A 9 2.37 -3.80 1.97
N VAL A 10 1.64 -2.71 2.14
CA VAL A 10 2.09 -1.36 1.87
C VAL A 10 1.96 -0.58 3.17
N LEU A 11 3.09 -0.24 3.78
CA LEU A 11 3.11 0.67 4.93
C LEU A 11 3.40 2.08 4.42
N GLN A 12 2.57 3.03 4.82
CA GLN A 12 2.77 4.44 4.46
C GLN A 12 2.94 5.27 5.72
N SER A 13 4.04 6.01 5.79
CA SER A 13 4.19 7.10 6.76
C SER A 13 3.34 8.26 6.27
N LYS A 14 2.23 8.59 6.95
CA LYS A 14 1.32 9.68 6.55
C LYS A 14 1.28 10.80 7.57
N THR A 15 1.17 12.04 7.09
CA THR A 15 0.80 13.17 7.94
C THR A 15 -0.60 12.96 8.54
N LEU A 16 -0.71 13.22 9.84
CA LEU A 16 -1.87 12.93 10.68
C LEU A 16 -3.17 13.55 10.12
N LYS A 17 -4.22 12.73 10.02
CA LYS A 17 -5.59 13.22 10.00
C LYS A 17 -5.99 13.44 11.46
N MET A 18 -6.26 14.67 11.85
CA MET A 18 -6.62 14.99 13.23
C MET A 18 -8.03 14.49 13.53
N VAL A 19 -8.13 13.45 14.37
CA VAL A 19 -9.37 12.90 14.90
C VAL A 19 -9.29 13.01 16.42
N PHE A 20 -10.40 13.39 17.07
CA PHE A 20 -10.45 13.45 18.53
C PHE A 20 -10.22 12.06 19.13
N CYS A 21 -9.35 11.99 20.14
CA CYS A 21 -9.06 10.75 20.83
C CYS A 21 -10.25 10.32 21.69
N LYS A 22 -10.46 9.00 21.75
CA LYS A 22 -11.29 8.35 22.77
C LYS A 22 -10.70 8.62 24.16
N ASP A 23 -11.54 8.64 25.19
CA ASP A 23 -11.08 8.68 26.58
C ASP A 23 -10.11 7.51 26.83
N PRO A 24 -8.86 7.76 27.28
CA PRO A 24 -7.89 6.71 27.58
C PRO A 24 -8.41 5.62 28.53
N ALA A 25 -9.32 5.95 29.45
CA ALA A 25 -9.92 4.98 30.37
C ALA A 25 -10.85 3.97 29.68
N LEU A 26 -11.34 4.30 28.48
CA LEU A 26 -12.28 3.46 27.71
C LEU A 26 -11.58 2.68 26.58
N VAL A 27 -10.28 2.89 26.38
CA VAL A 27 -9.50 2.24 25.33
C VAL A 27 -9.30 0.75 25.65
N LYS A 28 -9.40 -0.09 24.61
CA LYS A 28 -9.23 -1.56 24.70
C LYS A 28 -8.31 -2.08 23.61
N ALA A 29 -7.91 -3.36 23.70
CA ALA A 29 -7.03 -3.99 22.72
C ALA A 29 -7.63 -3.97 21.30
N GLU A 30 -8.95 -4.03 21.18
CA GLU A 30 -9.68 -3.98 19.91
C GLU A 30 -9.52 -2.63 19.19
N ASP A 31 -9.21 -1.54 19.92
CA ASP A 31 -8.91 -0.24 19.30
C ASP A 31 -7.55 -0.24 18.57
N PHE A 32 -6.67 -1.22 18.84
CA PHE A 32 -5.33 -1.38 18.26
C PHE A 32 -5.18 -2.61 17.36
N PHE A 33 -6.25 -3.38 17.16
CA PHE A 33 -6.22 -4.62 16.39
C PHE A 33 -7.16 -4.56 15.18
N LYS A 34 -6.69 -5.04 14.03
CA LYS A 34 -7.54 -5.27 12.85
C LYS A 34 -7.08 -6.50 12.08
N HIS A 35 -8.01 -7.40 11.79
CA HIS A 35 -7.83 -8.43 10.77
C HIS A 35 -8.10 -7.84 9.37
N ILE A 36 -7.29 -8.22 8.38
CA ILE A 36 -7.38 -7.72 7.01
C ILE A 36 -7.57 -8.91 6.07
N ASP A 37 -8.79 -9.09 5.58
CA ASP A 37 -9.13 -10.08 4.58
C ASP A 37 -8.50 -9.76 3.20
N PRO A 38 -8.22 -10.77 2.36
CA PRO A 38 -7.86 -10.55 0.96
C PRO A 38 -8.92 -9.73 0.22
N GLY A 39 -8.48 -8.73 -0.54
CA GLY A 39 -9.35 -8.00 -1.47
C GLY A 39 -9.76 -8.86 -2.66
N ASN A 40 -10.88 -8.53 -3.30
CA ASN A 40 -11.32 -9.17 -4.54
C ASN A 40 -10.80 -8.38 -5.78
N PRO A 41 -9.78 -8.88 -6.51
CA PRO A 41 -9.23 -8.19 -7.66
C PRO A 41 -10.02 -8.42 -8.96
N VAL A 42 -11.24 -8.99 -8.90
CA VAL A 42 -12.13 -9.13 -10.07
C VAL A 42 -12.76 -7.78 -10.41
N ASN A 43 -11.96 -6.92 -11.03
CA ASN A 43 -12.34 -5.61 -11.53
C ASN A 43 -11.48 -5.25 -12.76
N ALA A 44 -11.80 -4.15 -13.42
CA ALA A 44 -11.13 -3.74 -14.68
C ALA A 44 -9.61 -3.51 -14.52
N LEU A 45 -9.13 -3.20 -13.32
CA LEU A 45 -7.72 -3.00 -13.03
C LEU A 45 -7.00 -4.30 -12.65
N GLY A 46 -7.73 -5.35 -12.27
CA GLY A 46 -7.13 -6.58 -11.77
C GLY A 46 -6.39 -6.39 -10.45
N SER A 47 -6.66 -5.31 -9.70
CA SER A 47 -6.03 -5.03 -8.42
C SER A 47 -7.06 -4.50 -7.42
N GLN A 48 -6.88 -4.82 -6.13
CA GLN A 48 -7.73 -4.33 -5.06
C GLN A 48 -6.88 -3.79 -3.93
N VAL A 49 -7.04 -2.51 -3.62
CA VAL A 49 -6.43 -1.86 -2.46
C VAL A 49 -7.40 -1.93 -1.29
N THR A 50 -6.95 -2.49 -0.17
CA THR A 50 -7.68 -2.56 1.10
C THR A 50 -6.97 -1.65 2.12
N PRO A 51 -7.46 -0.41 2.33
CA PRO A 51 -6.80 0.55 3.21
C PRO A 51 -7.01 0.22 4.69
N VAL A 52 -6.01 0.57 5.49
CA VAL A 52 -6.05 0.57 6.96
C VAL A 52 -5.51 1.92 7.44
N PHE A 53 -6.38 2.92 7.37
CA PHE A 53 -6.14 4.26 7.86
C PHE A 53 -6.78 4.43 9.25
N VAL A 54 -6.67 5.63 9.82
CA VAL A 54 -7.19 5.93 11.17
C VAL A 54 -8.67 5.64 11.35
N ASP A 55 -9.46 5.67 10.28
CA ASP A 55 -10.89 5.34 10.27
C ASP A 55 -11.17 3.82 10.23
N GLN A 56 -10.20 2.99 9.85
CA GLN A 56 -10.30 1.52 9.93
C GLN A 56 -9.64 0.94 11.18
N LEU A 57 -8.63 1.62 11.72
CA LEU A 57 -7.88 1.22 12.91
C LEU A 57 -7.55 2.46 13.76
N PHE A 58 -8.37 2.73 14.77
CA PHE A 58 -8.30 3.97 15.57
C PHE A 58 -6.97 4.14 16.30
N GLY A 59 -6.33 3.04 16.71
CA GLY A 59 -5.01 3.03 17.33
C GLY A 59 -3.89 3.64 16.47
N LEU A 60 -4.12 3.88 15.17
CA LEU A 60 -3.19 4.60 14.29
C LEU A 60 -3.19 6.12 14.52
N ASN A 61 -4.16 6.68 15.23
CA ASN A 61 -4.22 8.12 15.47
C ASN A 61 -2.92 8.59 16.15
N THR A 62 -2.44 9.76 15.77
CA THR A 62 -1.17 10.39 16.23
C THR A 62 0.14 9.64 15.95
N LEU A 63 0.13 8.40 15.45
CA LEU A 63 1.34 7.59 15.23
C LEU A 63 2.11 7.89 13.93
N GLY A 64 1.52 8.66 13.00
CA GLY A 64 2.19 9.04 11.75
C GLY A 64 2.33 7.91 10.72
N ILE A 65 1.67 6.78 10.94
CA ILE A 65 1.71 5.60 10.06
C ILE A 65 0.31 5.17 9.65
N SER A 66 0.25 4.45 8.53
CA SER A 66 -0.93 3.80 8.01
C SER A 66 -0.52 2.59 7.19
N LEU A 67 -1.45 1.67 6.94
CA LEU A 67 -1.18 0.46 6.17
C LEU A 67 -2.21 0.33 5.04
N ALA A 68 -1.85 -0.40 4.00
CA ALA A 68 -2.78 -0.96 3.03
C ALA A 68 -2.31 -2.37 2.65
N ARG A 69 -3.27 -3.23 2.35
CA ARG A 69 -3.02 -4.49 1.65
C ARG A 69 -3.39 -4.29 0.19
N ILE A 70 -2.61 -4.85 -0.73
CA ILE A 70 -2.97 -4.87 -2.15
C ILE A 70 -2.92 -6.30 -2.67
N ASP A 71 -4.02 -6.74 -3.27
CA ASP A 71 -4.15 -8.03 -3.93
C ASP A 71 -4.26 -7.82 -5.43
N PHE A 72 -3.47 -8.56 -6.21
CA PHE A 72 -3.45 -8.46 -7.67
C PHE A 72 -3.82 -9.79 -8.32
N ALA A 73 -4.75 -9.76 -9.26
CA ALA A 73 -4.94 -10.81 -10.25
C ALA A 73 -3.73 -10.87 -11.20
N PRO A 74 -3.55 -11.94 -11.98
CA PRO A 74 -2.55 -11.98 -13.05
C PRO A 74 -2.72 -10.78 -14.00
N LYS A 75 -1.63 -10.08 -14.32
CA LYS A 75 -1.61 -8.82 -15.10
C LYS A 75 -2.34 -7.64 -14.45
N GLY A 76 -2.74 -7.76 -13.18
CA GLY A 76 -3.36 -6.69 -12.41
C GLY A 76 -2.44 -5.49 -12.24
N LEU A 77 -2.99 -4.28 -12.36
CA LEU A 77 -2.30 -3.01 -12.30
C LEU A 77 -2.89 -2.15 -11.18
N ASN A 78 -2.04 -1.67 -10.27
CA ASN A 78 -2.35 -0.48 -9.49
C ASN A 78 -1.79 0.71 -10.28
N PRO A 79 -2.66 1.54 -10.91
CA PRO A 79 -2.24 2.50 -11.92
C PRO A 79 -1.35 3.61 -11.34
N PRO A 80 -0.68 4.40 -12.20
CA PRO A 80 0.09 5.56 -11.74
C PRO A 80 -0.71 6.47 -10.81
N HIS A 81 -0.22 6.66 -9.58
CA HIS A 81 -0.86 7.47 -8.54
C HIS A 81 0.17 8.14 -7.62
N ILE A 82 -0.30 8.98 -6.69
CA ILE A 82 0.54 9.71 -5.72
C ILE A 82 0.00 9.57 -4.30
N HIS A 83 0.91 9.76 -3.33
CA HIS A 83 0.57 10.02 -1.93
C HIS A 83 1.08 11.41 -1.53
N PRO A 84 0.21 12.44 -1.51
CA PRO A 84 0.65 13.82 -1.33
C PRO A 84 1.20 14.13 0.07
N ARG A 85 0.98 13.23 1.04
CA ARG A 85 1.34 13.41 2.45
C ARG A 85 2.00 12.19 3.05
N GLY A 86 2.52 11.28 2.23
CA GLY A 86 3.21 10.12 2.77
C GLY A 86 4.17 9.43 1.84
N THR A 87 5.24 8.91 2.45
CA THR A 87 6.17 7.96 1.84
C THR A 87 5.61 6.56 1.99
N GLU A 88 5.79 5.74 0.98
CA GLU A 88 5.39 4.34 0.99
C GLU A 88 6.60 3.41 1.05
N ILE A 89 6.50 2.38 1.88
CA ILE A 89 7.34 1.19 1.81
C ILE A 89 6.45 -0.03 1.52
N LEU A 90 6.84 -0.77 0.50
CA LEU A 90 6.09 -1.90 -0.03
C LEU A 90 6.90 -3.19 0.17
N THR A 91 6.25 -4.25 0.66
CA THR A 91 6.85 -5.60 0.76
C THR A 91 5.97 -6.63 0.09
N VAL A 92 6.55 -7.44 -0.79
CA VAL A 92 5.84 -8.52 -1.48
C VAL A 92 5.74 -9.74 -0.56
N LEU A 93 4.51 -10.21 -0.31
CA LEU A 93 4.25 -11.38 0.51
C LEU A 93 4.12 -12.66 -0.33
N GLU A 94 3.64 -12.52 -1.56
CA GLU A 94 3.44 -13.59 -2.52
C GLU A 94 3.46 -13.03 -3.94
N GLY A 95 3.91 -13.83 -4.91
CA GLY A 95 3.94 -13.45 -6.33
C GLY A 95 5.14 -12.58 -6.71
N THR A 96 5.01 -11.93 -7.87
CA THR A 96 6.05 -11.11 -8.50
C THR A 96 5.44 -9.80 -9.02
N LEU A 97 6.02 -8.66 -8.65
CA LEU A 97 5.55 -7.33 -9.02
C LEU A 97 6.62 -6.54 -9.76
N TYR A 98 6.25 -5.98 -10.91
CA TYR A 98 7.01 -4.90 -11.53
C TYR A 98 6.53 -3.57 -10.95
N VAL A 99 7.43 -2.85 -10.28
CA VAL A 99 7.11 -1.58 -9.62
C VAL A 99 8.00 -0.46 -10.13
N GLY A 100 7.55 0.78 -9.94
CA GLY A 100 8.43 1.93 -10.14
C GLY A 100 7.81 3.26 -9.76
N PHE A 101 8.67 4.29 -9.68
CA PHE A 101 8.29 5.68 -9.56
C PHE A 101 9.05 6.57 -10.53
N VAL A 102 8.49 7.75 -10.78
CA VAL A 102 9.06 8.78 -11.65
C VAL A 102 9.51 9.96 -10.79
N THR A 103 10.74 10.42 -10.97
CA THR A 103 11.24 11.61 -10.27
C THR A 103 10.59 12.89 -10.79
N SER A 104 10.73 13.98 -10.04
CA SER A 104 10.27 15.30 -10.49
C SER A 104 11.11 15.81 -11.67
N ASN A 105 10.64 16.90 -12.30
CA ASN A 105 11.26 17.47 -13.49
C ASN A 105 12.73 17.89 -13.31
N GLN A 106 13.19 18.15 -12.08
CA GLN A 106 14.59 18.45 -11.77
C GLN A 106 15.54 17.30 -12.14
N ASP A 107 15.05 16.05 -12.08
CA ASP A 107 15.75 14.85 -12.54
C ASP A 107 15.13 14.29 -13.83
N LYS A 108 14.62 15.18 -14.68
CA LYS A 108 14.10 14.89 -16.03
C LYS A 108 13.03 13.79 -16.07
N ASN A 109 12.20 13.68 -15.05
CA ASN A 109 11.17 12.64 -14.95
C ASN A 109 11.76 11.23 -15.14
N ARG A 110 12.92 10.97 -14.55
CA ARG A 110 13.58 9.67 -14.62
C ARG A 110 12.72 8.59 -13.96
N LEU A 111 12.59 7.47 -14.65
CA LEU A 111 11.90 6.28 -14.15
C LEU A 111 12.86 5.37 -13.38
N PHE A 112 12.52 5.05 -12.14
CA PHE A 112 13.18 4.02 -11.34
C PHE A 112 12.26 2.82 -11.22
N THR A 113 12.71 1.63 -11.65
CA THR A 113 11.90 0.42 -11.64
C THR A 113 12.66 -0.81 -11.17
N LYS A 114 11.91 -1.80 -10.69
CA LYS A 114 12.44 -3.11 -10.30
C LYS A 114 11.34 -4.17 -10.39
N VAL A 115 11.72 -5.41 -10.71
CA VAL A 115 10.87 -6.59 -10.48
C VAL A 115 11.18 -7.12 -9.09
N LEU A 116 10.16 -7.16 -8.24
CA LEU A 116 10.19 -7.65 -6.86
C LEU A 116 9.58 -9.04 -6.80
N ASN A 117 10.15 -9.91 -5.97
CA ASN A 117 9.64 -11.23 -5.62
C ASN A 117 9.27 -11.26 -4.12
N LYS A 118 8.64 -12.35 -3.68
CA LYS A 118 8.32 -12.58 -2.27
C LYS A 118 9.52 -12.27 -1.36
N GLY A 119 9.29 -11.42 -0.37
CA GLY A 119 10.28 -10.96 0.61
C GLY A 119 11.01 -9.67 0.21
N ASP A 120 10.96 -9.27 -1.05
CA ASP A 120 11.59 -8.03 -1.50
C ASP A 120 10.82 -6.79 -1.03
N VAL A 121 11.57 -5.71 -0.83
CA VAL A 121 11.08 -4.42 -0.33
C VAL A 121 11.42 -3.30 -1.32
N PHE A 122 10.53 -2.33 -1.48
CA PHE A 122 10.75 -1.15 -2.31
C PHE A 122 10.12 0.10 -1.67
N VAL A 123 10.77 1.26 -1.83
CA VAL A 123 10.33 2.53 -1.23
C VAL A 123 9.90 3.49 -2.33
N PHE A 124 8.74 4.13 -2.17
CA PHE A 124 8.27 5.21 -3.03
C PHE A 124 8.32 6.55 -2.26
N PRO A 125 9.14 7.51 -2.70
CA PRO A 125 9.24 8.81 -2.04
C PRO A 125 7.92 9.59 -2.04
N ILE A 126 7.76 10.46 -1.03
CA ILE A 126 6.55 11.26 -0.85
C ILE A 126 6.21 12.08 -2.09
N GLY A 127 4.94 12.04 -2.50
CA GLY A 127 4.41 12.86 -3.60
C GLY A 127 4.85 12.44 -5.01
N LEU A 128 5.72 11.43 -5.17
CA LEU A 128 6.13 10.98 -6.51
C LEU A 128 5.10 10.03 -7.13
N ILE A 129 4.95 10.15 -8.45
CA ILE A 129 4.07 9.27 -9.23
C ILE A 129 4.69 7.88 -9.25
N HIS A 130 3.91 6.86 -8.88
CA HIS A 130 4.36 5.47 -8.83
C HIS A 130 3.24 4.48 -9.16
N PHE A 131 3.62 3.24 -9.47
CA PHE A 131 2.71 2.18 -9.90
C PHE A 131 3.23 0.79 -9.48
N GLN A 132 2.34 -0.20 -9.54
CA GLN A 132 2.68 -1.61 -9.39
C GLN A 132 1.90 -2.46 -10.40
N LEU A 133 2.58 -3.39 -11.07
CA LEU A 133 2.00 -4.31 -12.05
C LEU A 133 2.36 -5.75 -11.70
N ASN A 134 1.37 -6.63 -11.65
CA ASN A 134 1.60 -8.06 -11.50
C ASN A 134 2.09 -8.66 -12.82
N VAL A 135 3.36 -9.04 -12.85
CA VAL A 135 4.02 -9.70 -14.00
C VAL A 135 4.26 -11.19 -13.75
N GLY A 136 3.84 -11.70 -12.59
CA GLY A 136 3.82 -13.13 -12.30
C GLY A 136 2.75 -13.86 -13.13
N TYR A 137 3.00 -15.14 -13.39
CA TYR A 137 2.15 -16.04 -14.16
C TYR A 137 1.56 -17.14 -13.27
#